data_AF-A0A7S2GEM5-F1
#
_entry.id   AF-A0A7S2GEM5-F1
#
_cell.length_a   1.000
_cell.length_b   1.000
_cell.length_c   1.000
_cell.angle_alpha   90.00
_cell.angle_beta   90.00
_cell.angle_gamma   90.00
#
_symmetry.space_group_name_H-M   'P 1'
#
loop_
_entity.id
_entity.type
_entity.pdbx_description
1 polymer ?
#
loop_
_entity_poly.entity_id
_entity_poly.type
_entity_poly.pdbx_seq_one_letter_code
_entity_poly.pdbx_strand_id
1 'polypeptide(L)'
;GGQRKRFRLILQMPEDGGAPCQPEASEETGECPRRCDSVYCTWGEWQDGECSVTCGTGTVRRERNLIASVEPPNLDLYEARAGVPLVHQADWPHVSESAFLGIVGGCLLTLVAQWSWQKAEWRPWARRGPESLWPGPSQSRSEEEIPLFQMQARGQGAWMPVDTADNDAS
;
A
#
# COMPACT_ATOMS: atom_id res chain seq x y z
N GLY A 1 10.15 -17.83 8.06
CA GLY A 1 10.97 -18.47 9.12
C GLY A 1 10.80 -17.74 10.44
N GLY A 2 11.23 -18.33 11.56
CA GLY A 2 11.30 -17.67 12.87
C GLY A 2 12.75 -17.50 13.34
N GLN A 3 12.95 -16.77 14.44
CA GLN A 3 14.23 -16.70 15.13
C GLN A 3 14.08 -17.23 16.55
N ARG A 4 15.13 -17.86 17.08
CA ARG A 4 15.24 -18.24 18.49
C ARG A 4 16.48 -17.57 19.09
N LYS A 5 16.37 -17.13 20.34
CA LYS A 5 17.47 -16.51 21.06
C LYS A 5 17.73 -17.29 22.35
N ARG A 6 19.00 -17.49 22.69
CA ARG A 6 19.41 -17.93 24.02
C ARG A 6 20.36 -16.89 24.62
N PHE A 7 20.22 -16.67 25.92
CA PHE A 7 21.02 -15.70 26.66
C PHE A 7 21.81 -16.42 27.75
N ARG A 8 23.04 -15.98 27.98
CA ARG A 8 23.81 -16.32 29.19
C ARG A 8 23.82 -15.12 30.10
N LEU A 9 23.43 -15.32 31.36
CA LEU A 9 23.43 -14.24 32.35
C LEU A 9 24.83 -14.10 32.95
N ILE A 10 25.34 -12.88 32.96
CA ILE A 10 26.59 -12.54 33.65
C ILE A 10 26.27 -12.39 35.14
N LEU A 11 26.74 -13.34 35.95
CA LEU A 11 26.51 -13.32 37.39
C LEU A 11 27.47 -12.39 38.13
N GLN A 12 28.68 -12.19 37.59
CA GLN A 12 29.72 -11.35 38.19
C GLN A 12 30.51 -10.64 37.09
N MET A 13 30.83 -9.37 37.30
CA MET A 13 31.71 -8.60 36.42
C MET A 13 33.17 -8.92 36.72
N PRO A 14 34.10 -8.72 35.76
CA PRO A 14 35.52 -8.92 36.02
C PRO A 14 36.02 -7.98 37.13
N GLU A 15 36.62 -8.55 38.18
CA GLU A 15 37.25 -7.85 39.30
C GLU A 15 38.78 -8.13 39.30
N ASP A 16 39.56 -7.30 40.01
CA ASP A 16 41.01 -7.46 40.21
C ASP A 16 41.84 -7.66 38.93
N GLY A 17 41.41 -7.07 37.81
CA GLY A 17 42.09 -7.20 36.52
C GLY A 17 41.74 -8.47 35.73
N GLY A 18 40.67 -9.16 36.10
CA GLY A 18 40.12 -10.28 35.34
C GLY A 18 39.74 -9.90 33.91
N ALA A 19 39.84 -10.85 32.98
CA ALA A 19 39.49 -10.62 31.59
C ALA A 19 37.96 -10.50 31.42
N PRO A 20 37.46 -9.55 30.61
CA PRO A 20 36.05 -9.46 30.30
C PRO A 20 35.57 -10.69 29.51
N CYS A 21 34.33 -11.12 29.75
CA CYS A 21 33.70 -12.14 28.92
C CYS A 21 33.56 -11.64 27.48
N GLN A 22 33.65 -12.55 26.50
CA GLN A 22 33.40 -12.19 25.11
C GLN A 22 31.93 -11.77 24.94
N PRO A 23 31.64 -10.62 24.30
CA PRO A 23 30.27 -10.10 24.17
C PRO A 23 29.35 -11.05 23.38
N GLU A 24 29.91 -11.79 22.43
CA GLU A 24 29.21 -12.80 21.62
C GLU A 24 28.77 -14.03 22.43
N ALA A 25 29.33 -14.26 23.62
CA ALA A 25 28.94 -15.37 24.48
C ALA A 25 27.65 -15.08 25.29
N SER A 26 27.19 -13.83 25.32
CA SER A 26 26.04 -13.39 26.12
C SER A 26 24.71 -13.61 25.42
N GLU A 27 24.66 -13.49 24.10
CA GLU A 27 23.47 -13.69 23.28
C GLU A 27 23.81 -14.47 22.02
N GLU A 28 23.10 -15.58 21.81
CA GLU A 28 23.19 -16.35 20.57
C GLU A 28 21.82 -16.40 19.90
N THR A 29 21.77 -15.92 18.66
CA THR A 29 20.58 -16.00 17.81
C THR A 29 20.74 -17.15 16.83
N GLY A 30 19.75 -18.04 16.80
CA GLY A 30 19.67 -19.14 15.85
C GLY A 30 18.42 -19.04 14.99
N GLU A 31 18.48 -19.65 13.82
CA GLU A 31 17.30 -19.83 12.98
C GLU A 31 16.32 -20.79 13.64
N CYS A 32 15.04 -20.48 13.51
CA CYS A 32 13.95 -21.38 13.83
C CYS A 32 13.23 -21.73 12.52
N PRO A 33 13.55 -22.91 11.93
CA PRO A 33 12.90 -23.32 10.69
C PRO A 33 11.42 -23.55 10.98
N ARG A 34 10.58 -22.68 10.41
CA ARG A 34 9.13 -22.88 10.37
C ARG A 34 8.80 -23.40 8.99
N ARG A 35 8.22 -24.60 8.93
CA ARG A 35 7.61 -25.10 7.71
C ARG A 35 6.22 -24.48 7.63
N CYS A 36 6.09 -23.47 6.78
CA CYS A 36 4.80 -22.93 6.41
C CYS A 36 4.40 -23.64 5.12
N ASP A 37 3.59 -24.68 5.25
CA ASP A 37 3.00 -25.29 4.07
C ASP A 37 1.97 -24.31 3.48
N SER A 38 1.96 -24.18 2.16
CA SER A 38 0.94 -23.39 1.47
C SER A 38 -0.41 -24.05 1.69
N VAL A 39 -1.35 -23.29 2.25
CA VAL A 39 -2.73 -23.72 2.42
C VAL A 39 -3.58 -23.06 1.34
N TYR A 40 -4.29 -23.87 0.59
CA TYR A 40 -5.22 -23.49 -0.45
C TYR A 40 -6.66 -23.70 0.02
N CYS A 41 -7.58 -22.90 -0.50
CA CYS A 41 -9.00 -23.14 -0.35
C CYS A 41 -9.48 -23.95 -1.56
N THR A 42 -9.87 -25.20 -1.34
CA THR A 42 -10.46 -26.07 -2.35
C THR A 42 -11.93 -26.31 -2.06
N TRP A 43 -12.69 -26.64 -3.10
CA TRP A 43 -14.08 -27.04 -2.93
C TRP A 43 -14.14 -28.47 -2.37
N GLY A 44 -14.91 -28.67 -1.31
CA GLY A 44 -15.25 -30.00 -0.83
C GLY A 44 -16.29 -30.68 -1.73
N GLU A 45 -16.65 -31.92 -1.34
CA GLU A 45 -17.67 -32.70 -2.03
C GLU A 45 -19.04 -32.02 -2.03
N TRP A 46 -19.80 -32.24 -3.10
CA TRP A 46 -21.19 -31.81 -3.17
C TRP A 46 -22.04 -32.63 -2.22
N GLN A 47 -22.83 -31.94 -1.41
CA GLN A 47 -23.85 -32.54 -0.57
C GLN A 47 -25.21 -32.25 -1.18
N ASP A 48 -25.97 -33.32 -1.39
CA ASP A 48 -27.31 -33.26 -1.94
C ASP A 48 -28.30 -33.13 -0.79
N GLY A 49 -29.14 -32.10 -0.86
CA GLY A 49 -30.27 -31.93 0.04
C GLY A 49 -31.45 -32.80 -0.35
N GLU A 50 -32.52 -32.73 0.45
CA GLU A 50 -33.75 -33.45 0.16
C GLU A 50 -34.45 -32.90 -1.10
N CYS A 51 -35.11 -33.80 -1.84
CA CYS A 51 -35.95 -33.43 -2.97
C CYS A 51 -37.25 -32.79 -2.47
N SER A 52 -37.67 -31.69 -3.07
CA SER A 52 -38.87 -30.94 -2.66
C SER A 52 -40.17 -31.75 -2.73
N VAL A 53 -40.20 -32.83 -3.50
CA VAL A 53 -41.37 -33.69 -3.71
C VAL A 53 -40.94 -35.15 -3.82
N THR A 54 -41.86 -36.07 -3.52
CA THR A 54 -41.67 -37.52 -3.66
C THR A 54 -42.11 -38.07 -5.02
N CYS A 55 -42.94 -37.34 -5.77
CA CYS A 55 -43.35 -37.68 -7.13
C CYS A 55 -43.62 -36.42 -7.98
N GLY A 56 -43.44 -36.54 -9.30
CA GLY A 56 -43.55 -35.42 -10.23
C GLY A 56 -42.25 -34.60 -10.35
N THR A 57 -42.36 -33.35 -10.78
CA THR A 57 -41.20 -32.47 -10.98
C THR A 57 -40.89 -31.72 -9.69
N GLY A 58 -39.68 -31.91 -9.17
CA GLY A 58 -39.17 -31.27 -7.96
C GLY A 58 -37.83 -30.57 -8.16
N THR A 59 -37.36 -29.90 -7.12
CA THR A 59 -36.01 -29.33 -7.06
C THR A 59 -35.20 -29.99 -5.95
N VAL A 60 -33.90 -30.14 -6.20
CA VAL A 60 -32.92 -30.61 -5.21
C VAL A 60 -31.92 -29.48 -5.02
N ARG A 61 -31.72 -29.07 -3.76
CA ARG A 61 -30.67 -28.13 -3.41
C ARG A 61 -29.37 -28.91 -3.23
N ARG A 62 -28.28 -28.42 -3.81
CA ARG A 62 -26.93 -28.96 -3.56
C ARG A 62 -26.08 -27.88 -2.92
N GLU A 63 -25.30 -28.25 -1.93
CA GLU A 63 -24.37 -27.35 -1.25
C GLU A 63 -22.98 -27.95 -1.16
N ARG A 64 -21.97 -27.09 -1.12
CA ARG A 64 -20.58 -27.48 -0.89
C ARG A 64 -19.87 -26.38 -0.13
N ASN A 65 -18.93 -26.78 0.69
CA ASN A 65 -18.16 -25.87 1.53
C ASN A 65 -16.72 -25.75 1.02
N LEU A 66 -16.05 -24.67 1.40
CA LEU A 66 -14.61 -24.52 1.18
C LEU A 66 -13.86 -25.28 2.28
N ILE A 67 -12.86 -26.06 1.87
CA ILE A 67 -11.97 -26.82 2.75
C ILE A 67 -10.53 -26.32 2.55
N ALA A 68 -9.75 -26.40 3.62
CA ALA A 68 -8.32 -26.11 3.56
C ALA A 68 -7.57 -27.34 3.03
N SER A 69 -6.81 -27.19 1.95
CA SER A 69 -5.94 -28.23 1.39
C SER A 69 -4.49 -27.75 1.29
N VAL A 70 -3.54 -28.67 1.36
CA VAL A 70 -2.11 -28.38 1.12
C VAL A 70 -1.76 -28.53 -0.36
N GLU A 71 -2.56 -29.31 -1.10
CA GLU A 71 -2.43 -29.46 -2.55
C GLU A 71 -3.13 -28.30 -3.27
N PRO A 72 -2.49 -27.72 -4.31
CA PRO A 72 -3.11 -26.66 -5.10
C PRO A 72 -4.34 -27.20 -5.85
N PRO A 73 -5.41 -26.39 -5.98
CA PRO A 73 -6.55 -26.75 -6.82
C PRO A 73 -6.10 -26.99 -8.26
N ASN A 74 -6.76 -27.92 -8.96
CA ASN A 74 -6.61 -28.03 -10.40
C ASN A 74 -7.27 -26.80 -11.05
N LEU A 75 -6.42 -25.88 -11.50
CA LEU A 75 -6.81 -24.60 -12.08
C LEU A 75 -6.98 -24.65 -13.62
N ASP A 76 -6.66 -25.78 -14.26
CA ASP A 76 -6.76 -25.94 -15.72
C ASP A 76 -8.18 -25.67 -16.24
N LEU A 77 -9.19 -25.93 -15.40
CA LEU A 77 -10.60 -25.69 -15.71
C LEU A 77 -11.00 -24.21 -15.70
N TYR A 78 -10.28 -23.34 -14.98
CA TYR A 78 -10.60 -21.89 -14.93
C TYR A 78 -9.74 -21.10 -15.93
N GLU A 79 -8.48 -21.48 -16.14
CA GLU A 79 -7.55 -20.79 -17.04
C GLU A 79 -7.97 -20.90 -18.51
N ALA A 80 -8.64 -21.99 -18.90
CA ALA A 80 -9.22 -22.12 -20.23
C ALA A 80 -10.37 -21.13 -20.52
N ARG A 81 -10.99 -20.53 -19.49
CA ARG A 81 -12.11 -19.59 -19.63
C ARG A 81 -11.75 -18.15 -19.26
N ALA A 82 -10.81 -17.98 -18.36
CA ALA A 82 -10.26 -16.69 -17.99
C ALA A 82 -8.94 -16.52 -18.74
N GLY A 83 -8.97 -15.90 -19.93
CA GLY A 83 -7.77 -15.37 -20.59
C GLY A 83 -7.13 -14.23 -19.81
N VAL A 84 -6.93 -14.44 -18.51
CA VAL A 84 -6.39 -13.49 -17.55
C VAL A 84 -4.92 -13.84 -17.42
N PRO A 85 -4.01 -13.01 -17.97
CA PRO A 85 -2.61 -13.19 -17.68
C PRO A 85 -2.45 -13.02 -16.16
N LEU A 86 -1.87 -14.05 -15.51
CA LEU A 86 -1.46 -13.96 -14.13
C LEU A 86 -0.67 -12.65 -13.96
N VAL A 87 -1.04 -11.85 -12.96
CA VAL A 87 -0.38 -10.61 -12.58
C VAL A 87 1.05 -10.95 -12.14
N HIS A 88 1.95 -11.14 -13.10
CA HIS A 88 3.38 -11.27 -12.85
C HIS A 88 4.24 -10.96 -14.07
N GLN A 89 3.76 -10.11 -14.97
CA GLN A 89 4.63 -9.52 -15.98
C GLN A 89 4.12 -8.15 -16.41
N ALA A 90 4.16 -7.20 -15.49
CA ALA A 90 4.37 -5.81 -15.87
C ALA A 90 5.88 -5.63 -16.16
N ASP A 91 6.38 -6.34 -17.17
CA ASP A 91 7.65 -5.97 -17.79
C ASP A 91 7.41 -4.64 -18.49
N TRP A 92 7.82 -3.55 -17.85
CA TRP A 92 7.99 -2.26 -18.49
C TRP A 92 9.45 -2.10 -18.90
N PRO A 93 9.93 -2.72 -20.00
CA PRO A 93 11.11 -2.19 -20.65
C PRO A 93 10.72 -0.80 -21.21
N HIS A 94 11.67 0.11 -21.33
CA HIS A 94 11.55 1.43 -21.99
C HIS A 94 11.24 2.68 -21.12
N VAL A 95 11.11 2.57 -19.79
CA VAL A 95 11.06 3.81 -18.95
C VAL A 95 12.46 4.45 -18.78
N SER A 96 13.55 3.74 -19.09
CA SER A 96 14.90 4.30 -19.00
C SER A 96 15.18 5.32 -20.11
N GLU A 97 14.85 5.05 -21.37
CA GLU A 97 15.23 5.95 -22.48
C GLU A 97 14.37 7.22 -22.54
N SER A 98 13.08 7.12 -22.23
CA SER A 98 12.15 8.25 -22.25
C SER A 98 12.32 9.21 -21.07
N ALA A 99 12.77 8.72 -19.90
CA ALA A 99 13.01 9.55 -18.73
C ALA A 99 14.24 10.47 -18.90
N PHE A 100 15.32 10.00 -19.54
CA PHE A 100 16.54 10.80 -19.72
C PHE A 100 16.36 11.96 -20.70
N LEU A 101 15.61 11.77 -21.79
CA LEU A 101 15.34 12.84 -22.75
C LEU A 101 14.44 13.94 -22.17
N GLY A 102 13.50 13.59 -21.29
CA GLY A 102 12.63 14.56 -20.61
C GLY A 102 13.38 15.47 -19.63
N ILE A 103 14.26 14.91 -18.80
CA ILE A 103 15.00 15.68 -17.78
C ILE A 103 16.05 16.59 -18.42
N VAL A 104 16.88 16.05 -19.32
CA VAL A 104 17.95 16.82 -19.97
C VAL A 104 17.37 17.89 -20.91
N GLY A 105 16.34 17.54 -21.68
CA GLY A 105 15.64 18.49 -22.54
C GLY A 105 14.96 19.61 -21.76
N GLY A 106 14.31 19.27 -20.63
CA GLY A 106 13.68 20.25 -19.74
C GLY A 106 14.68 21.25 -19.14
N CYS A 107 15.81 20.78 -18.63
CA CYS A 107 16.86 21.67 -18.09
C CYS A 107 17.46 22.59 -19.16
N LEU A 108 17.62 22.13 -20.39
CA LEU A 108 18.21 22.94 -21.46
C LEU A 108 17.26 24.08 -21.88
N LEU A 109 15.95 23.81 -21.94
CA LEU A 109 14.94 24.82 -22.25
C LEU A 109 14.82 25.89 -21.15
N THR A 110 14.87 25.51 -19.86
CA THR A 110 14.79 26.48 -18.77
C THR A 110 16.04 27.36 -18.70
N LEU A 111 17.23 26.81 -18.96
CA LEU A 111 18.48 27.59 -19.00
C LEU A 111 18.52 28.56 -20.18
N VAL A 112 18.07 28.15 -21.37
CA VAL A 112 17.98 29.05 -22.55
C VAL A 112 16.96 30.16 -22.30
N ALA A 113 15.81 29.84 -21.71
CA ALA A 113 14.81 30.83 -21.31
C ALA A 113 15.41 31.84 -20.32
N GLN A 114 16.10 31.38 -19.27
CA GLN A 114 16.75 32.24 -18.28
C GLN A 114 17.83 33.13 -18.90
N TRP A 115 18.62 32.61 -19.84
CA TRP A 115 19.64 33.37 -20.56
C TRP A 115 19.04 34.43 -21.48
N SER A 116 17.94 34.11 -22.15
CA SER A 116 17.22 35.07 -23.01
C SER A 116 16.63 36.24 -22.21
N TRP A 117 16.14 35.97 -21.00
CA TRP A 117 15.64 37.00 -20.08
C TRP A 117 16.79 37.91 -19.61
N GLN A 118 17.93 37.35 -19.24
CA GLN A 118 19.10 38.16 -18.82
C GLN A 118 19.66 39.05 -19.94
N LYS A 119 19.54 38.64 -21.21
CA LYS A 119 19.94 39.47 -22.37
C LYS A 119 18.94 40.58 -22.72
N ALA A 120 17.67 40.43 -22.35
CA ALA A 120 16.63 41.43 -22.65
C ALA A 120 16.80 42.71 -21.82
N GLU A 121 17.45 42.63 -20.66
CA GLU A 121 17.68 43.75 -19.74
C GLU A 121 18.86 44.67 -20.15
N TRP A 122 19.58 44.33 -21.23
CA TRP A 122 20.73 45.10 -21.76
C TRP A 122 20.44 45.87 -23.06
N ARG A 123 19.21 46.39 -23.26
CA ARG A 123 18.95 47.43 -24.29
C ARG A 123 18.93 48.83 -23.66
N PRO A 124 20.07 49.54 -23.56
CA PRO A 124 20.09 50.93 -23.13
C PRO A 124 19.72 51.83 -24.30
N TRP A 125 18.58 52.51 -24.23
CA TRP A 125 18.43 53.81 -24.86
C TRP A 125 17.38 54.63 -24.12
N ALA A 126 17.90 55.55 -23.30
CA ALA A 126 17.17 56.69 -22.80
C ALA A 126 16.68 57.58 -23.95
N ARG A 127 15.48 58.15 -23.82
CA ARG A 127 15.27 59.61 -23.94
C ARG A 127 13.93 60.04 -23.33
N ARG A 128 14.04 60.85 -22.26
CA ARG A 128 13.23 62.02 -21.80
C ARG A 128 11.82 62.17 -22.41
N GLY A 129 10.76 62.47 -21.67
CA GLY A 129 10.66 63.22 -20.42
C GLY A 129 9.17 63.56 -20.15
N PRO A 130 8.89 64.51 -19.25
CA PRO A 130 7.79 64.47 -18.26
C PRO A 130 6.48 65.05 -18.79
N GLU A 131 5.33 64.68 -18.21
CA GLU A 131 4.51 65.58 -17.41
C GLU A 131 3.30 64.87 -16.81
N SER A 132 2.99 65.33 -15.62
CA SER A 132 1.89 64.97 -14.72
C SER A 132 0.52 64.90 -15.39
N LEU A 133 -0.31 63.93 -14.98
CA LEU A 133 -1.72 64.15 -14.68
C LEU A 133 -2.23 63.05 -13.72
N TRP A 134 -2.32 63.40 -12.44
CA TRP A 134 -3.10 62.70 -11.39
C TRP A 134 -4.59 62.58 -11.80
N PRO A 135 -5.41 61.64 -11.29
CA PRO A 135 -5.64 61.35 -9.85
C PRO A 135 -5.53 59.85 -9.51
N GLY A 136 -5.11 59.43 -8.32
CA GLY A 136 -5.79 59.59 -7.03
C GLY A 136 -6.39 58.22 -6.63
N PRO A 137 -6.11 57.66 -5.44
CA PRO A 137 -6.50 56.29 -5.11
C PRO A 137 -7.94 56.23 -4.62
N SER A 138 -8.69 55.19 -5.01
CA SER A 138 -9.93 54.84 -4.34
C SER A 138 -9.99 53.34 -4.04
N GLN A 139 -10.46 53.12 -2.82
CA GLN A 139 -10.54 51.95 -2.00
C GLN A 139 -11.46 50.84 -2.53
N SER A 140 -11.30 49.68 -1.91
CA SER A 140 -12.32 48.65 -1.65
C SER A 140 -12.73 47.75 -2.81
N ARG A 141 -12.15 46.55 -2.83
CA ARG A 141 -12.84 45.35 -3.32
C ARG A 141 -13.07 44.44 -2.12
N SER A 142 -14.35 44.25 -1.83
CA SER A 142 -14.95 43.46 -0.77
C SER A 142 -14.34 42.07 -0.63
N GLU A 143 -13.95 41.73 0.61
CA GLU A 143 -13.88 40.36 1.09
C GLU A 143 -15.31 39.78 1.09
N GLU A 144 -15.54 38.79 0.24
CA GLU A 144 -16.76 38.00 0.24
C GLU A 144 -16.55 36.86 1.24
N GLU A 145 -17.14 37.01 2.43
CA GLU A 145 -17.17 35.97 3.46
C GLU A 145 -17.98 34.77 2.94
N ILE A 146 -17.32 33.62 2.86
CA ILE A 146 -17.96 32.33 2.61
C ILE A 146 -18.67 31.89 3.91
N PRO A 147 -20.00 31.66 3.93
CA PRO A 147 -20.64 31.15 5.12
C PRO A 147 -20.29 29.67 5.30
N LEU A 148 -19.77 29.36 6.48
CA LEU A 148 -19.43 28.03 6.95
C LEU A 148 -20.73 27.22 7.10
N PHE A 149 -21.13 26.49 6.06
CA PHE A 149 -22.25 25.57 6.13
C PHE A 149 -21.82 24.34 6.94
N GLN A 150 -22.34 24.24 8.16
CA GLN A 150 -22.20 23.09 9.04
C GLN A 150 -22.75 21.82 8.37
N MET A 151 -21.86 20.88 8.05
CA MET A 151 -22.25 19.51 7.73
C MET A 151 -22.30 18.69 9.03
N GLN A 152 -23.53 18.40 9.43
CA GLN A 152 -23.88 17.56 10.56
C GLN A 152 -23.56 16.09 10.20
N ALA A 153 -22.59 15.51 10.90
CA ALA A 153 -22.23 14.10 10.77
C ALA A 153 -23.39 13.22 11.29
N ARG A 154 -24.06 12.52 10.38
CA ARG A 154 -25.00 11.44 10.74
C ARG A 154 -24.27 10.09 10.70
N GLY A 155 -24.25 9.43 11.85
CA GLY A 155 -24.41 7.98 11.99
C GLY A 155 -23.25 7.10 11.55
N GLN A 156 -22.31 6.82 12.46
CA GLN A 156 -21.52 5.59 12.39
C GLN A 156 -22.30 4.49 13.11
N GLY A 157 -22.63 3.44 12.35
CA GLY A 157 -23.23 2.22 12.86
C GLY A 157 -22.29 1.52 13.85
N ALA A 158 -22.88 1.07 14.95
CA ALA A 158 -22.22 0.28 15.97
C ALA A 158 -21.78 -1.08 15.39
N TRP A 159 -20.51 -1.43 15.57
CA TRP A 159 -20.03 -2.80 15.42
C TRP A 159 -20.43 -3.58 16.68
N MET A 160 -21.20 -4.65 16.51
CA MET A 160 -21.50 -5.60 17.59
C MET A 160 -20.28 -6.50 17.84
N PRO A 161 -19.92 -6.80 19.10
CA PRO A 161 -18.96 -7.85 19.41
C PRO A 161 -19.59 -9.23 19.20
N VAL A 162 -18.84 -10.14 18.60
CA VAL A 162 -19.18 -11.56 18.49
C VAL A 162 -18.77 -12.22 19.81
N ASP A 163 -19.73 -12.71 20.58
CA ASP A 163 -19.48 -13.52 21.76
C ASP A 163 -18.81 -14.84 21.33
N THR A 164 -17.62 -15.09 21.88
CA THR A 164 -16.98 -16.41 21.81
C THR A 164 -17.56 -17.22 22.96
N ALA A 165 -18.40 -18.20 22.64
CA ALA A 165 -18.88 -19.16 23.61
C ALA A 165 -17.77 -20.18 23.90
N ASP A 166 -17.37 -20.22 25.16
CA ASP A 166 -16.54 -21.26 25.77
C ASP A 166 -17.21 -22.64 25.60
N ASN A 167 -16.47 -23.59 25.04
CA ASN A 167 -16.80 -25.02 25.12
C ASN A 167 -15.68 -25.72 25.91
N ASP A 168 -15.73 -25.56 27.23
CA ASP A 168 -15.12 -26.49 28.16
C ASP A 168 -16.04 -27.72 28.27
N ALA A 169 -15.66 -28.80 27.60
CA ALA A 169 -16.20 -30.14 27.87
C ALA A 169 -15.07 -30.97 28.49
N SER A 170 -15.16 -31.17 29.80
CA SER A 170 -14.52 -32.27 30.54
C SER A 170 -15.47 -33.46 30.62
#